data_AF-A0A3D1INA6-F1
#
_entry.id   AF-A0A3D1INA6-F1
#
_cell.length_a   1.000
_cell.length_b   1.000
_cell.length_c   1.000
_cell.angle_alpha   90.00
_cell.angle_beta   90.00
_cell.angle_gamma   90.00
#
_symmetry.space_group_name_H-M   'P 1'
#
loop_
_entity.id
_entity.type
_entity.pdbx_description
1 polymer ?
#
loop_
_entity_poly.entity_id
_entity_poly.type
_entity_poly.pdbx_seq_one_letter_code
_entity_poly.pdbx_strand_id
1 'polypeptide(L)'
;ITLTGMQRSNTVNALIVGAVLLALLAFVALGAPAIDADPERWQTTLQPGQFGQLLPTAALMFVAFTGYGRIATLGEEVTEPRRTIPRAVLTTLILSMLLYIGVAWVSLANAENEIGSLANLAEEFSGSTLRKVMLVAAAIAMVSVLLNLVLGLSRMVLAMGRRSDLPKATAHIREASSVPTVATAVVGVLIAGLVCLGDLKLTWTFSAFTVLVYYALTNLCALRLKPEERLYPTWTAYAGLIGCGSLALFVEWRVLLTGMSLIGMGLVWKRLFNNCASDEVES
;
A
#
# COMPACT_ATOMS: atom_id res chain seq x y z
N ILE A 1 -10.40 -19.04 -4.82
CA ILE A 1 -9.45 -18.98 -3.67
C ILE A 1 -10.04 -18.18 -2.52
N THR A 2 -10.43 -16.90 -2.72
CA THR A 2 -11.04 -16.08 -1.65
C THR A 2 -12.36 -16.64 -1.12
N LEU A 3 -13.21 -17.22 -2.00
CA LEU A 3 -14.51 -17.79 -1.63
C LEU A 3 -14.46 -19.14 -0.92
N THR A 4 -13.32 -19.84 -0.95
CA THR A 4 -13.16 -21.22 -0.48
C THR A 4 -12.64 -21.35 0.96
N GLY A 5 -12.57 -20.25 1.73
CA GLY A 5 -12.30 -20.28 3.17
C GLY A 5 -10.88 -20.72 3.53
N MET A 6 -9.95 -19.77 3.66
CA MET A 6 -8.57 -20.04 4.09
C MET A 6 -8.42 -19.80 5.60
N GLN A 7 -8.79 -20.79 6.42
CA GLN A 7 -8.55 -20.76 7.88
C GLN A 7 -7.10 -21.13 8.28
N ARG A 8 -6.17 -21.33 7.33
CA ARG A 8 -4.71 -21.55 7.57
C ARG A 8 -3.82 -20.36 7.15
N SER A 9 -4.37 -19.16 7.09
CA SER A 9 -3.78 -18.03 6.36
C SER A 9 -2.47 -17.47 6.92
N ASN A 10 -2.22 -17.55 8.23
CA ASN A 10 -1.11 -16.78 8.83
C ASN A 10 0.27 -17.44 8.62
N THR A 11 0.38 -18.75 8.82
CA THR A 11 1.65 -19.49 8.60
C THR A 11 2.06 -19.49 7.12
N VAL A 12 1.08 -19.69 6.22
CA VAL A 12 1.33 -19.63 4.77
C VAL A 12 1.80 -18.24 4.37
N ASN A 13 1.16 -17.18 4.88
CA ASN A 13 1.59 -15.82 4.62
C ASN A 13 3.01 -15.53 5.16
N ALA A 14 3.33 -16.02 6.36
CA ALA A 14 4.67 -15.87 6.93
C ALA A 14 5.75 -16.60 6.10
N LEU A 15 5.46 -17.81 5.60
CA LEU A 15 6.35 -18.54 4.71
C LEU A 15 6.58 -17.81 3.39
N ILE A 16 5.52 -17.27 2.79
CA ILE A 16 5.61 -16.49 1.55
C ILE A 16 6.49 -15.25 1.77
N VAL A 17 6.21 -14.47 2.82
CA VAL A 17 6.99 -13.27 3.15
C VAL A 17 8.44 -13.64 3.44
N GLY A 18 8.69 -14.70 4.20
CA GLY A 18 10.04 -15.19 4.47
C GLY A 18 10.80 -15.56 3.20
N ALA A 19 10.17 -16.28 2.27
CA ALA A 19 10.79 -16.63 0.99
C ALA A 19 11.13 -15.39 0.14
N VAL A 20 10.24 -14.40 0.10
CA VAL A 20 10.46 -13.13 -0.62
C VAL A 20 11.62 -12.34 0.01
N LEU A 21 11.65 -12.24 1.33
CA LEU A 21 12.74 -11.56 2.05
C LEU A 21 14.07 -12.26 1.80
N LEU A 22 14.12 -13.60 1.84
CA LEU A 22 15.33 -14.35 1.52
C LEU A 22 15.80 -14.11 0.09
N ALA A 23 14.90 -14.08 -0.88
CA ALA A 23 15.24 -13.78 -2.27
C ALA A 23 15.82 -12.37 -2.44
N LEU A 24 15.23 -11.36 -1.77
CA LEU A 24 15.73 -9.99 -1.81
C LEU A 24 17.07 -9.84 -1.06
N LEU A 25 17.24 -10.50 0.08
CA LEU A 25 18.52 -10.51 0.80
C LEU A 25 19.61 -11.20 0.00
N ALA A 26 19.30 -12.29 -0.69
CA ALA A 26 20.24 -12.94 -1.61
C ALA A 26 20.63 -12.02 -2.77
N PHE A 27 19.66 -11.30 -3.36
CA PHE A 27 19.92 -10.29 -4.38
C PHE A 27 20.88 -9.20 -3.88
N VAL A 28 20.61 -8.65 -2.69
CA VAL A 28 21.47 -7.61 -2.10
C VAL A 28 22.86 -8.14 -1.79
N ALA A 29 22.97 -9.35 -1.20
CA ALA A 29 24.25 -9.94 -0.84
C ALA A 29 25.12 -10.30 -2.06
N LEU A 30 24.50 -10.81 -3.13
CA LEU A 30 25.21 -11.18 -4.36
C LEU A 30 25.59 -9.98 -5.22
N GLY A 31 24.79 -8.90 -5.20
CA GLY A 31 25.09 -7.68 -5.92
C GLY A 31 25.97 -6.68 -5.15
N ALA A 32 26.18 -6.87 -3.85
CA ALA A 32 27.02 -6.00 -3.02
C ALA A 32 28.47 -5.84 -3.51
N PRO A 33 29.17 -6.89 -4.00
CA PRO A 33 30.55 -6.75 -4.48
C PRO A 33 30.71 -5.79 -5.67
N ALA A 34 29.64 -5.55 -6.44
CA ALA A 34 29.68 -4.64 -7.59
C ALA A 34 29.55 -3.15 -7.19
N ILE A 35 29.24 -2.84 -5.93
CA ILE A 35 29.08 -1.46 -5.44
C ILE A 35 30.39 -0.68 -5.50
N ASP A 36 31.52 -1.35 -5.21
CA ASP A 36 32.84 -0.72 -5.17
C ASP A 36 33.52 -0.67 -6.55
N ALA A 37 32.89 -1.22 -7.59
CA ALA A 37 33.51 -1.39 -8.89
C ALA A 37 33.62 -0.09 -9.71
N ASP A 38 32.75 0.91 -9.47
CA ASP A 38 32.70 2.13 -10.28
C ASP A 38 32.21 3.37 -9.50
N PRO A 39 33.12 4.17 -8.92
CA PRO A 39 32.78 5.39 -8.16
C PRO A 39 32.14 6.52 -8.99
N GLU A 40 32.32 6.54 -10.32
CA GLU A 40 31.81 7.63 -11.18
C GLU A 40 30.27 7.59 -11.32
N ARG A 41 29.65 6.41 -11.17
CA ARG A 41 28.18 6.23 -11.21
C ARG A 41 27.44 7.00 -10.12
N TRP A 42 28.08 7.21 -8.98
CA TRP A 42 27.51 8.00 -7.89
C TRP A 42 27.47 9.50 -8.21
N GLN A 43 28.39 9.99 -9.04
CA GLN A 43 28.49 11.41 -9.40
C GLN A 43 27.43 11.82 -10.43
N THR A 44 27.07 10.92 -11.35
CA THR A 44 26.01 11.16 -12.35
C THR A 44 24.61 11.20 -11.75
N THR A 45 24.39 10.50 -10.63
CA THR A 45 23.10 10.46 -9.91
C THR A 45 22.88 11.71 -9.03
N LEU A 46 23.95 12.40 -8.61
CA LEU A 46 23.89 13.58 -7.73
C LEU A 46 23.95 14.91 -8.48
N GLN A 47 23.68 14.92 -9.78
CA GLN A 47 23.80 16.13 -10.60
C GLN A 47 22.80 17.24 -10.19
N PRO A 48 23.25 18.52 -10.13
CA PRO A 48 22.38 19.65 -9.88
C PRO A 48 21.31 19.78 -10.99
N GLY A 49 20.03 19.61 -10.62
CA GLY A 49 18.88 19.66 -11.54
C GLY A 49 17.88 18.51 -11.35
N GLN A 50 18.33 17.39 -10.78
CA GLN A 50 17.44 16.24 -10.50
C GLN A 50 16.60 16.42 -9.21
N PHE A 51 16.93 17.38 -8.36
CA PHE A 51 16.18 17.70 -7.13
C PHE A 51 14.71 18.06 -7.40
N GLY A 52 14.38 18.62 -8.58
CA GLY A 52 12.99 18.90 -8.96
C GLY A 52 12.13 17.64 -9.11
N GLN A 53 12.74 16.50 -9.43
CA GLN A 53 12.05 15.21 -9.56
C GLN A 53 12.03 14.39 -8.26
N LEU A 54 12.77 14.84 -7.23
CA LEU A 54 12.86 14.14 -5.96
C LEU A 54 11.50 14.06 -5.27
N LEU A 55 10.75 15.17 -5.21
CA LEU A 55 9.46 15.22 -4.51
C LEU A 55 8.37 14.39 -5.23
N PRO A 56 8.19 14.50 -6.57
CA PRO A 56 7.30 13.60 -7.30
C PRO A 56 7.67 12.12 -7.13
N THR A 57 8.96 11.78 -7.21
CA THR A 57 9.43 10.39 -7.04
C THR A 57 9.20 9.89 -5.61
N ALA A 58 9.46 10.74 -4.61
CA ALA A 58 9.17 10.42 -3.21
C ALA A 58 7.68 10.21 -2.97
N ALA A 59 6.80 11.01 -3.58
CA ALA A 59 5.35 10.84 -3.49
C ALA A 59 4.91 9.49 -4.08
N LEU A 60 5.51 9.04 -5.17
CA LEU A 60 5.23 7.72 -5.76
C LEU A 60 5.82 6.57 -4.93
N MET A 61 7.03 6.73 -4.38
CA MET A 61 7.67 5.75 -3.51
C MET A 61 6.92 5.57 -2.18
N PHE A 62 6.23 6.59 -1.71
CA PHE A 62 5.47 6.54 -0.47
C PHE A 62 4.45 5.37 -0.45
N VAL A 63 3.88 5.01 -1.62
CA VAL A 63 3.00 3.83 -1.77
C VAL A 63 3.69 2.53 -1.37
N ALA A 64 4.99 2.38 -1.67
CA ALA A 64 5.73 1.17 -1.38
C ALA A 64 5.91 0.89 0.13
N PHE A 65 5.71 1.91 0.97
CA PHE A 65 5.73 1.80 2.44
C PHE A 65 4.33 1.63 3.06
N THR A 66 3.29 1.61 2.24
CA THR A 66 1.93 1.40 2.73
C THR A 66 1.69 -0.05 3.10
N GLY A 67 0.81 -0.28 4.08
CA GLY A 67 0.41 -1.64 4.49
C GLY A 67 0.42 -1.85 6.00
N TYR A 68 1.20 -1.05 6.74
CA TYR A 68 1.24 -1.13 8.21
C TYR A 68 -0.12 -0.83 8.86
N GLY A 69 -0.99 -0.04 8.20
CA GLY A 69 -2.33 0.30 8.69
C GLY A 69 -3.21 -0.93 8.97
N ARG A 70 -2.96 -2.05 8.30
CA ARG A 70 -3.71 -3.29 8.54
C ARG A 70 -3.46 -3.87 9.92
N ILE A 71 -2.22 -3.77 10.41
CA ILE A 71 -1.85 -4.17 11.78
C ILE A 71 -2.64 -3.34 12.79
N ALA A 72 -2.81 -2.04 12.52
CA ALA A 72 -3.56 -1.14 13.38
C ALA A 72 -5.08 -1.48 13.41
N THR A 73 -5.65 -1.95 12.30
CA THR A 73 -7.07 -2.35 12.24
C THR A 73 -7.36 -3.70 12.91
N LEU A 74 -6.35 -4.57 13.06
CA LEU A 74 -6.45 -5.88 13.71
C LEU A 74 -6.13 -5.82 15.20
N GLY A 75 -6.21 -4.64 15.82
CA GLY A 75 -5.78 -4.44 17.20
C GLY A 75 -6.51 -5.30 18.22
N GLU A 76 -7.75 -5.73 17.93
CA GLU A 76 -8.52 -6.63 18.81
C GLU A 76 -7.91 -8.05 18.87
N GLU A 77 -7.14 -8.47 17.86
CA GLU A 77 -6.48 -9.78 17.80
C GLU A 77 -5.05 -9.76 18.38
N VAL A 78 -4.54 -8.58 18.80
CA VAL A 78 -3.16 -8.38 19.23
C VAL A 78 -3.05 -8.35 20.76
N THR A 79 -2.15 -9.13 21.33
CA THR A 79 -1.82 -9.04 22.76
C THR A 79 -1.16 -7.68 23.07
N GLU A 80 -1.69 -6.96 24.07
CA GLU A 80 -1.26 -5.59 24.44
C GLU A 80 -1.16 -4.61 23.25
N PRO A 81 -2.29 -4.28 22.59
CA PRO A 81 -2.31 -3.50 21.34
C PRO A 81 -1.56 -2.16 21.45
N ARG A 82 -1.68 -1.47 22.59
CA ARG A 82 -1.05 -0.17 22.87
C ARG A 82 0.49 -0.22 22.80
N ARG A 83 1.12 -1.37 23.03
CA ARG A 83 2.58 -1.53 23.03
C ARG A 83 3.07 -2.31 21.82
N THR A 84 2.33 -3.34 21.42
CA THR A 84 2.72 -4.25 20.34
C THR A 84 2.54 -3.62 18.97
N ILE A 85 1.43 -2.91 18.72
CA ILE A 85 1.18 -2.29 17.40
C ILE A 85 2.24 -1.24 17.07
N PRO A 86 2.55 -0.26 17.94
CA PRO A 86 3.55 0.75 17.57
C PRO A 86 4.94 0.16 17.32
N ARG A 87 5.35 -0.83 18.12
CA ARG A 87 6.64 -1.53 17.94
C ARG A 87 6.66 -2.30 16.62
N ALA A 88 5.62 -3.07 16.32
CA ALA A 88 5.51 -3.82 15.08
C ALA A 88 5.54 -2.90 13.85
N VAL A 89 4.81 -1.78 13.88
CA VAL A 89 4.81 -0.79 12.80
C VAL A 89 6.20 -0.18 12.61
N LEU A 90 6.86 0.25 13.69
CA LEU A 90 8.17 0.89 13.59
C LEU A 90 9.25 -0.11 13.11
N THR A 91 9.27 -1.32 13.65
CA THR A 91 10.20 -2.38 13.24
C THR A 91 10.00 -2.76 11.78
N THR A 92 8.76 -2.92 11.32
CA THR A 92 8.48 -3.25 9.91
C THR A 92 8.87 -2.12 8.96
N LEU A 93 8.62 -0.86 9.33
CA LEU A 93 9.04 0.30 8.54
C LEU A 93 10.56 0.42 8.45
N ILE A 94 11.29 0.28 9.56
CA ILE A 94 12.76 0.35 9.57
C ILE A 94 13.35 -0.79 8.74
N LEU A 95 12.88 -2.03 8.94
CA LEU A 95 13.40 -3.19 8.21
C LEU A 95 13.13 -3.09 6.70
N SER A 96 11.91 -2.68 6.30
CA SER A 96 11.59 -2.47 4.89
C SER A 96 12.38 -1.33 4.27
N MET A 97 12.59 -0.23 5.01
CA MET A 97 13.42 0.89 4.56
C MET A 97 14.87 0.45 4.29
N LEU A 98 15.48 -0.27 5.24
CA LEU A 98 16.85 -0.78 5.06
C LEU A 98 16.94 -1.73 3.87
N LEU A 99 15.96 -2.61 3.70
CA LEU A 99 15.91 -3.52 2.55
C LEU A 99 15.77 -2.76 1.23
N TYR A 100 14.86 -1.79 1.14
CA TYR A 100 14.67 -0.99 -0.06
C TYR A 100 15.90 -0.15 -0.40
N ILE A 101 16.57 0.43 0.62
CA ILE A 101 17.85 1.13 0.42
C ILE A 101 18.88 0.14 -0.13
N GLY A 102 19.04 -1.04 0.46
CA GLY A 102 19.99 -2.04 -0.03
C GLY A 102 19.72 -2.48 -1.47
N VAL A 103 18.45 -2.72 -1.81
CA VAL A 103 18.04 -3.08 -3.17
C VAL A 103 18.29 -1.92 -4.15
N ALA A 104 17.95 -0.69 -3.78
CA ALA A 104 18.19 0.49 -4.61
C ALA A 104 19.69 0.72 -4.82
N TRP A 105 20.49 0.54 -3.77
CA TRP A 105 21.94 0.70 -3.80
C TRP A 105 22.60 -0.29 -4.77
N VAL A 106 22.23 -1.57 -4.66
CA VAL A 106 22.71 -2.62 -5.57
C VAL A 106 22.21 -2.40 -6.99
N SER A 107 20.95 -1.99 -7.16
CA SER A 107 20.38 -1.75 -8.50
C SER A 107 21.08 -0.58 -9.20
N LEU A 108 21.36 0.51 -8.48
CA LEU A 108 22.04 1.68 -9.03
C LEU A 108 23.50 1.38 -9.36
N ALA A 109 24.19 0.59 -8.52
CA ALA A 109 25.57 0.19 -8.78
C ALA A 109 25.73 -0.64 -10.06
N ASN A 110 24.69 -1.36 -10.48
CA ASN A 110 24.75 -2.30 -11.61
C ASN A 110 23.96 -1.85 -12.85
N ALA A 111 23.21 -0.76 -12.79
CA ALA A 111 22.47 -0.25 -13.94
C ALA A 111 23.43 0.37 -14.98
N GLU A 112 23.77 -0.35 -16.04
CA GLU A 112 24.68 0.18 -17.08
C GLU A 112 24.06 1.31 -17.92
N ASN A 113 22.75 1.25 -18.23
CA ASN A 113 22.08 2.28 -19.04
C ASN A 113 20.56 2.42 -18.80
N GLU A 114 19.88 1.38 -18.28
CA GLU A 114 18.48 1.42 -17.85
C GLU A 114 18.32 0.69 -16.52
N ILE A 115 17.49 1.23 -15.62
CA ILE A 115 17.03 0.52 -14.44
C ILE A 115 16.02 -0.54 -14.91
N GLY A 116 16.55 -1.70 -15.29
CA GLY A 116 15.77 -2.84 -15.75
C GLY A 116 15.03 -3.55 -14.61
N SER A 117 14.30 -4.61 -14.95
CA SER A 117 13.69 -5.49 -13.95
C SER A 117 14.76 -6.02 -12.99
N LEU A 118 14.47 -6.02 -11.69
CA LEU A 118 15.30 -6.66 -10.65
C LEU A 118 15.67 -8.10 -11.02
N ALA A 119 14.79 -8.80 -11.73
CA ALA A 119 15.04 -10.16 -12.19
C ALA A 119 16.12 -10.26 -13.29
N ASN A 120 16.29 -9.21 -14.10
CA ASN A 120 17.34 -9.16 -15.13
C ASN A 120 18.70 -8.88 -14.47
N LEU A 121 18.76 -7.91 -13.55
CA LEU A 121 19.97 -7.65 -12.75
C LEU A 121 20.40 -8.89 -11.95
N ALA A 122 19.43 -9.64 -11.44
CA ALA A 122 19.70 -10.90 -10.76
C ALA A 122 20.30 -11.99 -11.64
N GLU A 123 19.98 -11.99 -12.94
CA GLU A 123 20.58 -12.90 -13.92
C GLU A 123 22.06 -12.59 -14.14
N GLU A 124 22.43 -11.30 -14.12
CA GLU A 124 23.82 -10.86 -14.26
C GLU A 124 24.68 -11.30 -13.06
N PHE A 125 24.12 -11.33 -11.84
CA PHE A 125 24.89 -11.66 -10.63
C PHE A 125 25.20 -13.14 -10.45
N SER A 126 24.29 -14.03 -10.84
CA SER A 126 24.41 -15.47 -10.50
C SER A 126 23.77 -16.40 -11.53
N GLY A 127 23.42 -15.87 -12.69
CA GLY A 127 22.80 -16.62 -13.79
C GLY A 127 21.30 -16.84 -13.64
N SER A 128 20.75 -17.64 -14.56
CA SER A 128 19.31 -17.82 -14.73
C SER A 128 18.55 -18.38 -13.51
N THR A 129 19.24 -19.00 -12.55
CA THR A 129 18.62 -19.60 -11.37
C THR A 129 18.04 -18.54 -10.43
N LEU A 130 18.82 -17.50 -10.08
CA LEU A 130 18.33 -16.44 -9.19
C LEU A 130 17.20 -15.63 -9.84
N ARG A 131 17.32 -15.36 -11.14
CA ARG A 131 16.23 -14.77 -11.93
C ARG A 131 14.92 -15.55 -11.79
N LYS A 132 14.95 -16.87 -12.00
CA LYS A 132 13.75 -17.72 -11.86
C LYS A 132 13.19 -17.66 -10.44
N VAL A 133 14.05 -17.75 -9.43
CA VAL A 133 13.64 -17.66 -8.02
C VAL A 133 12.98 -16.32 -7.73
N MET A 134 13.54 -15.21 -8.21
CA MET A 134 12.98 -13.87 -8.01
C MET A 134 11.65 -13.68 -8.74
N LEU A 135 11.51 -14.16 -9.98
CA LEU A 135 10.24 -14.11 -10.71
C LEU A 135 9.14 -14.91 -10.01
N VAL A 136 9.46 -16.11 -9.55
CA VAL A 136 8.51 -16.96 -8.81
C VAL A 136 8.15 -16.32 -7.46
N ALA A 137 9.14 -15.83 -6.72
CA ALA A 137 8.92 -15.15 -5.44
C ALA A 137 8.06 -13.89 -5.63
N ALA A 138 8.32 -13.07 -6.65
CA ALA A 138 7.54 -11.88 -6.96
C ALA A 138 6.09 -12.24 -7.35
N ALA A 139 5.89 -13.27 -8.18
CA ALA A 139 4.54 -13.71 -8.56
C ALA A 139 3.74 -14.19 -7.34
N ILE A 140 4.33 -15.03 -6.49
CA ILE A 140 3.68 -15.52 -5.26
C ILE A 140 3.40 -14.36 -4.31
N ALA A 141 4.33 -13.42 -4.16
CA ALA A 141 4.14 -12.22 -3.34
C ALA A 141 2.95 -11.38 -3.83
N MET A 142 2.89 -11.09 -5.12
CA MET A 142 1.80 -10.32 -5.74
C MET A 142 0.44 -10.99 -5.55
N VAL A 143 0.37 -12.31 -5.76
CA VAL A 143 -0.87 -13.07 -5.53
C VAL A 143 -1.27 -13.03 -4.05
N SER A 144 -0.32 -13.20 -3.13
CA SER A 144 -0.58 -13.11 -1.68
C SER A 144 -1.10 -11.74 -1.26
N VAL A 145 -0.46 -10.66 -1.74
CA VAL A 145 -0.86 -9.29 -1.45
C VAL A 145 -2.25 -9.00 -2.02
N LEU A 146 -2.51 -9.41 -3.27
CA LEU A 146 -3.82 -9.25 -3.91
C LEU A 146 -4.92 -9.96 -3.13
N LEU A 147 -4.72 -11.23 -2.78
CA LEU A 147 -5.68 -12.01 -1.99
C LEU A 147 -5.96 -11.35 -0.63
N ASN A 148 -4.90 -10.92 0.05
CA ASN A 148 -5.02 -10.22 1.32
C ASN A 148 -5.82 -8.92 1.16
N LEU A 149 -5.52 -8.08 0.16
CA LEU A 149 -6.19 -6.81 -0.10
C LEU A 149 -7.67 -7.01 -0.42
N VAL A 150 -8.01 -7.96 -1.31
CA VAL A 150 -9.41 -8.27 -1.66
C VAL A 150 -10.21 -8.67 -0.43
N LEU A 151 -9.64 -9.50 0.46
CA LEU A 151 -10.30 -9.88 1.72
C LEU A 151 -10.48 -8.68 2.67
N GLY A 152 -9.47 -7.81 2.78
CA GLY A 152 -9.54 -6.61 3.61
C GLY A 152 -10.60 -5.63 3.12
N LEU A 153 -10.63 -5.34 1.82
CA LEU A 153 -11.61 -4.46 1.18
C LEU A 153 -13.03 -5.03 1.29
N SER A 154 -13.19 -6.34 1.12
CA SER A 154 -14.50 -7.00 1.25
C SER A 154 -15.09 -6.82 2.66
N ARG A 155 -14.25 -6.85 3.72
CA ARG A 155 -14.69 -6.58 5.10
C ARG A 155 -15.05 -5.11 5.31
N MET A 156 -14.29 -4.18 4.75
CA MET A 156 -14.60 -2.74 4.82
C MET A 156 -15.93 -2.43 4.12
N VAL A 157 -16.15 -2.94 2.91
CA VAL A 157 -17.40 -2.76 2.15
C VAL A 157 -18.59 -3.36 2.90
N LEU A 158 -18.44 -4.53 3.52
CA LEU A 158 -19.47 -5.13 4.35
C LEU A 158 -19.80 -4.26 5.58
N ALA A 159 -18.80 -3.73 6.26
CA ALA A 159 -18.99 -2.85 7.42
C ALA A 159 -19.69 -1.53 7.01
N MET A 160 -19.35 -0.96 5.86
CA MET A 160 -20.02 0.22 5.31
C MET A 160 -21.47 -0.08 4.88
N GLY A 161 -21.72 -1.25 4.26
CA GLY A 161 -23.08 -1.69 3.93
C GLY A 161 -23.97 -1.86 5.17
N ARG A 162 -23.41 -2.36 6.28
CA ARG A 162 -24.12 -2.44 7.57
C ARG A 162 -24.42 -1.08 8.21
N ARG A 163 -23.62 -0.06 7.90
CA ARG A 163 -23.83 1.34 8.34
C ARG A 163 -24.72 2.13 7.38
N SER A 164 -25.29 1.49 6.35
CA SER A 164 -26.07 2.12 5.29
C SER A 164 -25.30 3.15 4.45
N ASP A 165 -23.97 3.18 4.52
CA ASP A 165 -23.12 4.03 3.67
C ASP A 165 -23.03 3.48 2.22
N LEU A 166 -23.43 2.22 2.01
CA LEU A 166 -23.48 1.51 0.73
C LEU A 166 -24.80 0.73 0.60
N PRO A 167 -25.25 0.34 -0.62
CA PRO A 167 -26.53 -0.32 -0.85
C PRO A 167 -26.72 -1.57 0.04
N LYS A 168 -27.91 -1.78 0.60
CA LYS A 168 -28.24 -2.89 1.54
C LYS A 168 -27.83 -4.29 1.02
N ALA A 169 -27.71 -4.47 -0.30
CA ALA A 169 -27.21 -5.69 -0.94
C ALA A 169 -25.75 -6.05 -0.59
N THR A 170 -24.88 -5.07 -0.28
CA THR A 170 -23.49 -5.32 0.14
C THR A 170 -23.37 -5.71 1.61
N ALA A 171 -24.43 -5.53 2.40
CA ALA A 171 -24.51 -5.90 3.82
C ALA A 171 -24.83 -7.39 4.05
N HIS A 172 -25.28 -8.10 3.00
CA HIS A 172 -25.69 -9.51 3.10
C HIS A 172 -24.48 -10.45 3.13
N ILE A 173 -24.36 -11.22 4.22
CA ILE A 173 -23.45 -12.35 4.33
C ILE A 173 -24.25 -13.60 3.97
N ARG A 174 -23.73 -14.44 3.08
CA ARG A 174 -24.35 -15.75 2.78
C ARG A 174 -23.99 -16.71 3.92
N GLU A 175 -24.99 -17.28 4.60
CA GLU A 175 -24.85 -18.08 5.83
C GLU A 175 -23.82 -19.24 5.75
N ALA A 176 -23.54 -19.76 4.56
CA ALA A 176 -22.60 -20.87 4.34
C ALA A 176 -21.13 -20.47 4.15
N SER A 177 -20.80 -19.17 3.99
CA SER A 177 -19.42 -18.70 3.81
C SER A 177 -19.17 -17.46 4.64
N SER A 178 -18.13 -17.47 5.48
CA SER A 178 -17.68 -16.30 6.25
C SER A 178 -17.15 -15.14 5.38
N VAL A 179 -17.31 -15.21 4.05
CA VAL A 179 -16.82 -14.24 3.06
C VAL A 179 -18.00 -13.53 2.38
N PRO A 180 -18.09 -12.19 2.45
CA PRO A 180 -19.19 -11.43 1.85
C PRO A 180 -19.06 -11.45 0.31
N THR A 181 -19.76 -12.40 -0.32
CA THR A 181 -19.59 -12.72 -1.75
C THR A 181 -19.92 -11.54 -2.67
N VAL A 182 -20.96 -10.76 -2.34
CA VAL A 182 -21.35 -9.56 -3.11
C VAL A 182 -20.27 -8.47 -3.03
N ALA A 183 -19.74 -8.20 -1.83
CA ALA A 183 -18.67 -7.23 -1.64
C ALA A 183 -17.39 -7.64 -2.39
N THR A 184 -17.03 -8.93 -2.34
CA THR A 184 -15.88 -9.45 -3.09
C THR A 184 -16.08 -9.35 -4.61
N ALA A 185 -17.28 -9.59 -5.12
CA ALA A 185 -17.59 -9.46 -6.54
C ALA A 185 -17.48 -8.00 -7.01
N VAL A 186 -18.04 -7.05 -6.24
CA VAL A 186 -17.94 -5.61 -6.56
C VAL A 186 -16.49 -5.16 -6.61
N VAL A 187 -15.69 -5.52 -5.59
CA VAL A 187 -14.25 -5.20 -5.57
C VAL A 187 -13.52 -5.84 -6.75
N GLY A 188 -13.84 -7.10 -7.08
CA GLY A 188 -13.25 -7.80 -8.23
C GLY A 188 -13.55 -7.14 -9.57
N VAL A 189 -14.80 -6.71 -9.80
CA VAL A 189 -15.20 -5.99 -11.02
C VAL A 189 -14.50 -4.65 -11.13
N LEU A 190 -14.39 -3.89 -10.03
CA LEU A 190 -13.66 -2.62 -10.02
C LEU A 190 -12.19 -2.80 -10.36
N ILE A 191 -11.53 -3.80 -9.78
CA ILE A 191 -10.14 -4.15 -10.09
C ILE A 191 -10.00 -4.56 -11.57
N ALA A 192 -10.90 -5.41 -12.08
CA ALA A 192 -10.88 -5.85 -13.47
C ALA A 192 -11.08 -4.67 -14.44
N GLY A 193 -11.97 -3.73 -14.12
CA GLY A 193 -12.15 -2.50 -14.88
C GLY A 193 -10.89 -1.64 -14.90
N LEU A 194 -10.21 -1.48 -13.76
CA LEU A 194 -8.93 -0.77 -13.69
C LEU A 194 -7.85 -1.43 -14.54
N VAL A 195 -7.77 -2.76 -14.52
CA VAL A 195 -6.81 -3.53 -15.33
C VAL A 195 -7.08 -3.33 -16.82
N CYS A 196 -8.35 -3.28 -17.24
CA CYS A 196 -8.72 -3.05 -18.64
C CYS A 196 -8.32 -1.66 -19.17
N LEU A 197 -8.20 -0.66 -18.29
CA LEU A 197 -7.71 0.68 -18.68
C LEU A 197 -6.22 0.67 -19.06
N GLY A 198 -5.45 -0.32 -18.60
CA GLY A 198 -4.08 -0.59 -19.05
C GLY A 198 -3.00 0.39 -18.61
N ASP A 199 -3.35 1.47 -17.88
CA ASP A 199 -2.37 2.49 -17.46
C ASP A 199 -1.86 2.23 -16.04
N LEU A 200 -0.72 1.53 -15.96
CA LEU A 200 -0.04 1.25 -14.70
C LEU A 200 0.42 2.53 -13.99
N LYS A 201 0.91 3.52 -14.75
CA LYS A 201 1.43 4.76 -14.18
C LYS A 201 0.29 5.55 -13.54
N LEU A 202 -0.81 5.75 -14.28
CA LEU A 202 -1.99 6.44 -13.75
C LEU A 202 -2.53 5.72 -12.52
N THR A 203 -2.65 4.39 -12.57
CA THR A 203 -3.14 3.60 -11.43
C THR A 203 -2.24 3.75 -10.20
N TRP A 204 -0.91 3.70 -10.39
CA TRP A 204 0.05 3.85 -9.31
C TRP A 204 0.03 5.26 -8.71
N THR A 205 0.03 6.29 -9.56
CA THR A 205 -0.04 7.69 -9.13
C THR A 205 -1.37 8.00 -8.44
N PHE A 206 -2.49 7.43 -8.91
CA PHE A 206 -3.80 7.53 -8.26
C PHE A 206 -3.83 6.86 -6.88
N SER A 207 -3.22 5.68 -6.76
CA SER A 207 -3.04 5.01 -5.47
C SER A 207 -2.22 5.88 -4.51
N ALA A 208 -1.10 6.45 -4.98
CA ALA A 208 -0.26 7.36 -4.19
C ALA A 208 -1.05 8.55 -3.64
N PHE A 209 -1.79 9.23 -4.52
CA PHE A 209 -2.65 10.34 -4.11
C PHE A 209 -3.67 9.93 -3.04
N THR A 210 -4.38 8.82 -3.28
CA THR A 210 -5.42 8.34 -2.36
C THR A 210 -4.86 8.01 -0.98
N VAL A 211 -3.70 7.37 -0.93
CA VAL A 211 -3.00 7.05 0.32
C VAL A 211 -2.56 8.34 1.04
N LEU A 212 -1.98 9.31 0.33
CA LEU A 212 -1.56 10.58 0.92
C LEU A 212 -2.74 11.33 1.54
N VAL A 213 -3.88 11.39 0.83
CA VAL A 213 -5.12 11.99 1.35
C VAL A 213 -5.64 11.21 2.57
N TYR A 214 -5.64 9.89 2.51
CA TYR A 214 -6.06 9.04 3.63
C TYR A 214 -5.22 9.29 4.90
N TYR A 215 -3.89 9.39 4.78
CA TYR A 215 -3.05 9.68 5.93
C TYR A 215 -3.09 11.16 6.35
N ALA A 216 -3.28 12.10 5.43
CA ALA A 216 -3.55 13.50 5.78
C ALA A 216 -4.81 13.59 6.66
N LEU A 217 -5.89 12.90 6.26
CA LEU A 217 -7.12 12.83 7.03
C LEU A 217 -6.90 12.12 8.39
N THR A 218 -6.13 11.04 8.41
CA THR A 218 -5.80 10.33 9.66
C THR A 218 -5.04 11.23 10.63
N ASN A 219 -4.07 12.01 10.15
CA ASN A 219 -3.35 12.99 10.96
C ASN A 219 -4.29 14.12 11.45
N LEU A 220 -5.20 14.59 10.61
CA LEU A 220 -6.21 15.57 11.02
C LEU A 220 -7.14 15.03 12.12
N CYS A 221 -7.57 13.78 12.01
CA CYS A 221 -8.33 13.09 13.06
C CYS A 221 -7.52 12.98 14.35
N ALA A 222 -6.23 12.66 14.25
CA ALA A 222 -5.35 12.56 15.42
C ALA A 222 -5.22 13.91 16.17
N LEU A 223 -5.23 15.04 15.46
CA LEU A 223 -5.26 16.38 16.07
C LEU A 223 -6.55 16.66 16.85
N ARG A 224 -7.66 16.00 16.51
CA ARG A 224 -8.97 16.14 17.18
C ARG A 224 -9.14 15.23 18.39
N LEU A 225 -8.24 14.26 18.62
CA LEU A 225 -8.28 13.40 19.81
C LEU A 225 -8.07 14.19 21.11
N LYS A 226 -8.69 13.75 22.21
CA LYS A 226 -8.47 14.33 23.54
C LYS A 226 -7.04 14.04 24.03
N PRO A 227 -6.42 14.90 24.86
CA PRO A 227 -5.06 14.67 25.37
C PRO A 227 -4.85 13.31 26.04
N GLU A 228 -5.87 12.81 26.74
CA GLU A 228 -5.86 11.53 27.47
C GLU A 228 -5.77 10.29 26.57
N GLU A 229 -6.20 10.41 25.31
CA GLU A 229 -6.22 9.32 24.33
C GLU A 229 -4.99 9.35 23.41
N ARG A 230 -4.16 10.39 23.51
CA ARG A 230 -2.99 10.59 22.65
C ARG A 230 -1.80 9.78 23.15
N LEU A 231 -1.32 8.88 22.30
CA LEU A 231 -0.06 8.13 22.52
C LEU A 231 1.18 8.96 22.17
N TYR A 232 1.03 9.94 21.27
CA TYR A 232 2.13 10.74 20.71
C TYR A 232 1.82 12.23 20.79
N PRO A 233 2.86 13.10 20.85
CA PRO A 233 2.69 14.55 20.86
C PRO A 233 2.12 15.07 19.53
N THR A 234 1.40 16.18 19.60
CA THR A 234 0.67 16.78 18.47
C THR A 234 1.56 17.21 17.31
N TRP A 235 2.83 17.51 17.56
CA TRP A 235 3.77 17.89 16.50
C TRP A 235 3.90 16.78 15.44
N THR A 236 3.79 15.51 15.84
CA THR A 236 3.89 14.37 14.91
C THR A 236 2.74 14.39 13.89
N ALA A 237 1.53 14.70 14.34
CA ALA A 237 0.36 14.81 13.48
C ALA A 237 0.43 16.04 12.57
N TYR A 238 0.96 17.17 13.05
CA TYR A 238 1.22 18.34 12.19
C TYR A 238 2.28 18.04 11.12
N ALA A 239 3.39 17.41 11.50
CA ALA A 239 4.45 17.02 10.57
C ALA A 239 3.92 16.04 9.51
N GLY A 240 3.14 15.04 9.92
CA GLY A 240 2.50 14.09 9.01
C GLY A 240 1.50 14.76 8.07
N LEU A 241 0.67 15.67 8.58
CA LEU A 241 -0.30 16.42 7.78
C LEU A 241 0.39 17.31 6.73
N ILE A 242 1.43 18.06 7.14
CA ILE A 242 2.21 18.91 6.24
C ILE A 242 2.96 18.06 5.21
N GLY A 243 3.56 16.94 5.62
CA GLY A 243 4.29 16.05 4.71
C GLY A 243 3.37 15.37 3.68
N CYS A 244 2.21 14.86 4.10
CA CYS A 244 1.24 14.28 3.19
C CYS A 244 0.63 15.34 2.26
N GLY A 245 0.30 16.52 2.81
CA GLY A 245 -0.24 17.63 2.06
C GLY A 245 0.75 18.18 1.03
N SER A 246 2.02 18.36 1.40
CA SER A 246 3.05 18.85 0.48
C SER A 246 3.30 17.85 -0.65
N LEU A 247 3.51 16.57 -0.34
CA LEU A 247 3.71 15.53 -1.36
C LEU A 247 2.51 15.39 -2.29
N ALA A 248 1.29 15.52 -1.77
CA ALA A 248 0.07 15.45 -2.59
C ALA A 248 0.01 16.55 -3.67
N LEU A 249 0.60 17.73 -3.41
CA LEU A 249 0.66 18.82 -4.39
C LEU A 249 1.66 18.56 -5.53
N PHE A 250 2.67 17.71 -5.31
CA PHE A 250 3.64 17.32 -6.33
C PHE A 250 3.16 16.13 -7.18
N VAL A 251 2.03 15.53 -6.83
CA VAL A 251 1.38 14.53 -7.67
C VAL A 251 0.84 15.20 -8.94
N GLU A 252 0.86 14.48 -10.06
CA GLU A 252 0.40 14.97 -11.35
C GLU A 252 -1.01 15.58 -11.27
N TRP A 253 -1.18 16.81 -11.78
CA TRP A 253 -2.41 17.59 -11.65
C TRP A 253 -3.67 16.86 -12.16
N ARG A 254 -3.52 16.03 -13.20
CA ARG A 254 -4.61 15.17 -13.71
C ARG A 254 -5.14 14.23 -12.64
N VAL A 255 -4.24 13.63 -11.87
CA VAL A 255 -4.60 12.69 -10.79
C VAL A 255 -5.24 13.42 -9.62
N LEU A 256 -4.71 14.59 -9.26
CA LEU A 256 -5.33 15.48 -8.27
C LEU A 256 -6.80 15.80 -8.62
N LEU A 257 -7.06 16.22 -9.86
CA LEU A 257 -8.42 16.52 -10.32
C LEU A 257 -9.33 15.29 -10.26
N THR A 258 -8.90 14.17 -10.82
CA THR A 258 -9.71 12.93 -10.80
C THR A 258 -9.99 12.45 -9.37
N GLY A 259 -9.00 12.48 -8.48
CA GLY A 259 -9.15 12.11 -7.08
C GLY A 259 -10.08 13.05 -6.31
N MET A 260 -9.95 14.37 -6.51
CA MET A 260 -10.86 15.35 -5.92
C MET A 260 -12.30 15.21 -6.42
N SER A 261 -12.49 14.97 -7.72
CA SER A 261 -13.81 14.66 -8.29
C SER A 261 -14.41 13.41 -7.67
N LEU A 262 -13.61 12.36 -7.46
CA LEU A 262 -14.08 11.09 -6.88
C LEU A 262 -14.47 11.24 -5.41
N ILE A 263 -13.68 11.98 -4.63
CA ILE A 263 -14.02 12.34 -3.25
C ILE A 263 -15.32 13.16 -3.23
N GLY A 264 -15.44 14.15 -4.13
CA GLY A 264 -16.65 14.97 -4.27
C GLY A 264 -17.88 14.13 -4.59
N MET A 265 -17.79 13.21 -5.56
CA MET A 265 -18.86 12.26 -5.89
C MET A 265 -19.22 11.38 -4.69
N GLY A 266 -18.24 10.88 -3.93
CA GLY A 266 -18.48 10.10 -2.73
C GLY A 266 -19.22 10.88 -1.63
N LEU A 267 -18.88 12.16 -1.44
CA LEU A 267 -19.57 13.04 -0.48
C LEU A 267 -21.00 13.37 -0.92
N VAL A 268 -21.22 13.58 -2.22
CA VAL A 268 -22.56 13.80 -2.78
C VAL A 268 -23.40 12.52 -2.62
N TRP A 269 -22.84 11.36 -2.97
CA TRP A 269 -23.49 10.07 -2.77
C TRP A 269 -23.92 9.86 -1.31
N LYS A 270 -23.01 10.13 -0.36
CA LYS A 270 -23.31 10.03 1.07
C LYS A 270 -24.46 10.95 1.49
N ARG A 271 -24.48 12.19 1.01
CA ARG A 271 -25.57 13.14 1.31
C ARG A 271 -26.91 12.66 0.75
N LEU A 272 -26.93 12.14 -0.48
CA LEU A 272 -28.15 11.65 -1.11
C LEU A 272 -28.70 10.40 -0.41
N PHE A 273 -27.85 9.43 -0.06
CA PHE A 273 -28.27 8.20 0.61
C PHE A 273 -28.62 8.39 2.10
N ASN A 274 -27.92 9.25 2.84
CA ASN A 274 -28.30 9.55 4.23
C ASN A 274 -29.63 10.30 4.32
N ASN A 275 -29.93 11.19 3.38
CA ASN A 275 -31.23 11.88 3.35
C ASN A 275 -32.37 10.91 3.02
N CYS A 276 -32.14 9.93 2.15
CA CYS A 276 -33.14 8.92 1.80
C CYS A 276 -33.41 7.92 2.95
N ALA A 277 -32.39 7.64 3.79
CA ALA A 277 -32.55 6.79 4.97
C ALA A 277 -33.25 7.49 6.15
N SER A 278 -33.21 8.83 6.24
CA SER A 278 -34.01 9.59 7.22
C SER A 278 -35.49 9.63 6.83
N ASP A 279 -35.81 9.69 5.53
CA ASP A 279 -37.20 9.72 5.07
C ASP A 279 -37.94 8.37 5.28
N GLU A 280 -37.23 7.23 5.29
CA GLU A 280 -37.81 5.90 5.60
C GLU A 280 -38.12 5.69 7.10
N VAL A 281 -37.57 6.51 8.01
CA VAL A 281 -37.79 6.39 9.47
C VAL A 281 -38.96 7.26 9.96
N GLU A 282 -39.41 8.22 9.14
CA GLU A 282 -40.51 9.14 9.45
C GLU A 282 -41.86 8.74 8.83
N SER A 283 -41.94 7.63 8.06
CA SER A 283 -43.16 7.07 7.46
C SER A 283 -43.57 5.75 8.08
#